data_AF-A0A7U9MRE5-F1
#
_entry.id   AF-A0A7U9MRE5-F1
#
_cell.length_a   1.000
_cell.length_b   1.000
_cell.length_c   1.000
_cell.angle_alpha   90.00
_cell.angle_beta   90.00
_cell.angle_gamma   90.00
#
_symmetry.space_group_name_H-M   'P 1'
#
loop_
_entity.id
_entity.type
_entity.pdbx_description
1 polymer ?
#
loop_
_entity_poly.entity_id
_entity_poly.type
_entity_poly.pdbx_seq_one_letter_code
_entity_poly.pdbx_strand_id
1 'polypeptide(L)'
;MHFGFSYIGLLYLVMLMTPNIIWTKHQPKDYEKYAKNENKILLMMERIGEIAVSCLVLIFSDFNIKAWSNWSWCLLISFGLMVLYEIYWVRYFRSEKTMGDFYSSLLGVPVAGATLPVAAFFLLAIYGRNIFLALEVIILGVGHIGIHLMHRKEVNGNRKG
;
A
#
# COMPACT_ATOMS: atom_id res chain seq x y z
N MET A 1 -19.97 -5.32 -12.81
CA MET A 1 -19.78 -4.56 -11.57
C MET A 1 -21.08 -4.62 -10.80
N HIS A 2 -21.03 -5.23 -9.62
CA HIS A 2 -22.17 -5.47 -8.76
C HIS A 2 -21.96 -4.73 -7.45
N PHE A 3 -22.86 -3.80 -7.14
CA PHE A 3 -22.88 -3.16 -5.85
C PHE A 3 -23.22 -4.18 -4.77
N GLY A 4 -22.44 -4.17 -3.71
CA GLY A 4 -22.57 -5.10 -2.59
C GLY A 4 -21.33 -5.04 -1.71
N PHE A 5 -21.47 -5.48 -0.46
CA PHE A 5 -20.37 -5.42 0.48
C PHE A 5 -19.25 -6.40 0.13
N SER A 6 -18.00 -5.92 0.11
CA SER A 6 -16.84 -6.78 0.00
C SER A 6 -16.21 -7.12 1.35
N TYR A 7 -16.33 -8.38 1.76
CA TYR A 7 -15.62 -8.86 2.95
C TYR A 7 -14.11 -9.05 2.69
N ILE A 8 -13.71 -9.38 1.45
CA ILE A 8 -12.29 -9.42 1.05
C ILE A 8 -11.70 -8.02 1.04
N GLY A 9 -12.43 -7.04 0.50
CA GLY A 9 -12.03 -5.64 0.55
C GLY A 9 -11.87 -5.13 1.97
N LEU A 10 -12.81 -5.45 2.86
CA LEU A 10 -12.69 -5.13 4.28
C LEU A 10 -11.45 -5.80 4.91
N LEU A 11 -11.22 -7.08 4.65
CA LEU A 11 -10.05 -7.80 5.16
C LEU A 11 -8.76 -7.08 4.74
N TYR A 12 -8.64 -6.69 3.48
CA TYR A 12 -7.47 -5.98 2.95
C TYR A 12 -7.29 -4.62 3.61
N LEU A 13 -8.37 -3.87 3.85
CA LEU A 13 -8.30 -2.61 4.58
C LEU A 13 -7.87 -2.82 6.03
N VAL A 14 -8.34 -3.87 6.70
CA VAL A 14 -7.90 -4.18 8.07
C VAL A 14 -6.40 -4.52 8.09
N MET A 15 -5.93 -5.35 7.16
CA MET A 15 -4.50 -5.66 6.99
C MET A 15 -3.69 -4.39 6.67
N LEU A 16 -4.20 -3.48 5.85
CA LEU A 16 -3.51 -2.23 5.55
C LEU A 16 -3.47 -1.28 6.76
N MET A 17 -4.60 -1.10 7.43
CA MET A 17 -4.77 -0.08 8.47
C MET A 17 -4.13 -0.50 9.80
N THR A 18 -4.15 -1.78 10.15
CA THR A 18 -3.63 -2.27 11.44
C THR A 18 -2.16 -1.89 11.68
N PRO A 19 -1.20 -2.24 10.80
CA PRO A 19 0.18 -1.85 10.99
C PRO A 19 0.38 -0.35 10.83
N ASN A 20 -0.35 0.33 9.93
CA ASN A 20 -0.28 1.79 9.79
C ASN A 20 -0.70 2.51 11.09
N ILE A 21 -1.73 2.02 11.79
CA ILE A 21 -2.15 2.56 13.09
C ILE A 21 -1.07 2.31 14.15
N ILE A 22 -0.48 1.11 14.20
CA ILE A 22 0.61 0.79 15.14
C ILE A 22 1.84 1.67 14.87
N TRP A 23 2.11 1.96 13.60
CA TRP A 23 3.20 2.81 13.16
C TRP A 23 3.09 4.25 13.66
N THR A 24 1.88 4.81 13.81
CA THR A 24 1.72 6.17 14.39
C THR A 24 2.32 6.31 15.79
N LYS A 25 2.44 5.21 16.54
CA LYS A 25 3.09 5.16 17.87
C LYS A 25 4.58 4.79 17.82
N HIS A 26 5.06 4.30 16.68
CA HIS A 26 6.40 3.75 16.49
C HIS A 26 7.11 4.39 15.30
N GLN A 27 6.84 5.67 15.04
CA GLN A 27 7.42 6.41 13.92
C GLN A 27 8.94 6.46 14.03
N PRO A 28 9.65 6.45 12.89
CA PRO A 28 11.10 6.56 12.91
C PRO A 28 11.54 7.96 13.37
N LYS A 29 12.67 8.03 14.07
CA LYS A 29 13.26 9.31 14.49
C LYS A 29 13.51 10.21 13.28
N ASP A 30 13.19 11.50 13.43
CA ASP A 30 13.31 12.55 12.41
C ASP A 30 12.35 12.45 11.19
N TYR A 31 11.31 11.61 11.24
CA TYR A 31 10.32 11.49 10.15
C TYR A 31 9.73 12.85 9.71
N GLU A 32 9.38 13.71 10.67
CA GLU A 32 8.80 15.04 10.40
C GLU A 32 9.70 15.97 9.59
N LYS A 33 11.02 15.75 9.62
CA LYS A 33 11.97 16.58 8.86
C LYS A 33 11.87 16.32 7.36
N TYR A 34 11.52 15.08 6.97
CA TYR A 34 11.39 14.67 5.58
C TYR A 34 9.98 14.96 5.03
N ALA A 35 8.94 14.79 5.87
CA ALA A 35 7.55 15.09 5.50
C ALA A 35 7.29 16.57 5.10
N LYS A 36 8.15 17.50 5.52
CA LYS A 36 8.02 18.93 5.17
C LYS A 36 8.33 19.25 3.70
N ASN A 37 9.05 18.39 2.99
CA ASN A 37 9.47 18.61 1.60
C ASN A 37 8.62 17.85 0.57
N GLU A 38 7.46 17.34 0.97
CA GLU A 38 6.61 16.56 0.08
C GLU A 38 6.04 17.40 -1.08
N ASN A 39 6.02 16.82 -2.27
CA ASN A 39 5.37 17.44 -3.42
C ASN A 39 3.85 17.43 -3.22
N LYS A 40 3.26 18.62 -3.09
CA LYS A 40 1.83 18.81 -2.83
C LYS A 40 0.92 18.13 -3.86
N ILE A 41 1.35 18.03 -5.13
CA ILE A 41 0.57 17.35 -6.18
C ILE A 41 0.54 15.84 -5.92
N LEU A 42 1.69 15.24 -5.62
CA LEU A 42 1.77 13.81 -5.30
C LEU A 42 0.99 13.47 -4.03
N LEU A 43 1.05 14.35 -3.03
CA LEU A 43 0.30 14.18 -1.77
C LEU A 43 -1.20 14.25 -2.02
N MET A 44 -1.65 15.17 -2.88
CA MET A 44 -3.06 15.23 -3.26
C MET A 44 -3.50 13.95 -4.00
N MET A 45 -2.68 13.44 -4.93
CA MET A 45 -2.96 12.18 -5.63
C MET A 45 -3.04 11.00 -4.67
N GLU A 46 -2.12 10.90 -3.70
CA GLU A 46 -2.14 9.89 -2.66
C GLU A 46 -3.44 9.99 -1.85
N ARG A 47 -3.81 11.17 -1.33
CA ARG A 47 -5.01 11.32 -0.49
C ARG A 47 -6.30 11.01 -1.23
N ILE A 48 -6.42 11.47 -2.48
CA ILE A 48 -7.58 11.18 -3.32
C ILE A 48 -7.66 9.67 -3.57
N GLY A 49 -6.53 9.06 -3.97
CA GLY A 49 -6.44 7.63 -4.24
C GLY A 49 -6.72 6.78 -3.00
N GLU A 50 -6.23 7.15 -1.82
CA GLU A 50 -6.46 6.44 -0.56
C GLU A 50 -7.96 6.38 -0.23
N ILE A 51 -8.63 7.54 -0.28
CA ILE A 51 -10.06 7.64 -0.01
C ILE A 51 -10.85 6.84 -1.06
N ALA A 52 -10.54 7.04 -2.33
CA ALA A 52 -11.26 6.39 -3.42
C ALA A 52 -11.09 4.86 -3.39
N VAL A 53 -9.85 4.34 -3.23
CA VAL A 53 -9.58 2.91 -3.11
C VAL A 53 -10.30 2.32 -1.89
N SER A 54 -10.27 3.01 -0.74
CA SER A 54 -10.93 2.54 0.49
C SER A 54 -12.45 2.45 0.34
N CYS A 55 -13.06 3.41 -0.36
CA CYS A 55 -14.49 3.36 -0.66
C CYS A 55 -14.81 2.28 -1.70
N LEU A 56 -14.10 2.27 -2.84
CA LEU A 56 -14.39 1.37 -3.96
C LEU A 56 -14.22 -0.10 -3.57
N VAL A 57 -13.21 -0.43 -2.78
CA VAL A 57 -12.97 -1.82 -2.38
C VAL A 57 -14.10 -2.39 -1.52
N LEU A 58 -14.87 -1.56 -0.82
CA LEU A 58 -15.97 -1.98 0.05
C LEU A 58 -17.32 -2.10 -0.66
N ILE A 59 -17.58 -1.26 -1.67
CA ILE A 59 -18.91 -1.13 -2.29
C ILE A 59 -19.20 -2.13 -3.40
N PHE A 60 -18.19 -2.89 -3.88
CA PHE A 60 -18.39 -3.90 -4.92
C PHE A 60 -18.19 -5.31 -4.36
N SER A 61 -19.22 -6.15 -4.42
CA SER A 61 -19.13 -7.55 -4.00
C SER A 61 -18.32 -8.40 -4.97
N ASP A 62 -17.88 -7.83 -6.09
CA ASP A 62 -17.09 -8.50 -7.13
C ASP A 62 -15.74 -9.04 -6.65
N PHE A 63 -15.21 -8.48 -5.56
CA PHE A 63 -13.95 -8.90 -4.96
C PHE A 63 -14.09 -10.08 -3.98
N ASN A 64 -15.32 -10.46 -3.65
CA ASN A 64 -15.57 -11.62 -2.78
C ASN A 64 -15.19 -12.92 -3.49
N ILE A 65 -14.89 -13.96 -2.70
CA ILE A 65 -14.54 -15.27 -3.23
C ILE A 65 -15.71 -15.81 -4.04
N LYS A 66 -15.45 -16.00 -5.34
CA LYS A 66 -16.35 -16.64 -6.31
C LYS A 66 -15.92 -18.09 -6.53
N ALA A 67 -16.72 -18.84 -7.28
CA ALA A 67 -16.34 -20.18 -7.75
C ALA A 67 -14.97 -20.14 -8.43
N TRP A 68 -14.18 -21.20 -8.23
CA TRP A 68 -12.80 -21.25 -8.69
C TRP A 68 -12.71 -21.06 -10.20
N SER A 69 -11.79 -20.19 -10.62
CA SER A 69 -11.53 -19.86 -12.02
C SER A 69 -10.08 -19.42 -12.18
N ASN A 70 -9.60 -19.28 -13.42
CA ASN A 70 -8.24 -18.79 -13.69
C ASN A 70 -7.95 -17.42 -13.05
N TRP A 71 -8.97 -16.58 -12.82
CA TRP A 71 -8.84 -15.30 -12.13
C TRP A 71 -8.57 -15.45 -10.63
N SER A 72 -8.90 -16.59 -10.03
CA SER A 72 -8.65 -16.87 -8.61
C SER A 72 -7.16 -16.89 -8.28
N TRP A 73 -6.30 -17.15 -9.26
CA TRP A 73 -4.85 -16.96 -9.12
C TRP A 73 -4.47 -15.50 -8.86
N CYS A 74 -5.15 -14.53 -9.48
CA CYS A 74 -4.91 -13.11 -9.19
C CYS A 74 -5.24 -12.77 -7.73
N LEU A 75 -6.34 -13.32 -7.21
CA LEU A 75 -6.72 -13.16 -5.80
C LEU A 75 -5.69 -13.80 -4.86
N LEU A 76 -5.22 -15.01 -5.19
CA LEU A 76 -4.23 -15.71 -4.37
C LEU A 76 -2.89 -14.96 -4.31
N ILE A 77 -2.41 -14.47 -5.46
CA ILE A 77 -1.17 -13.68 -5.53
C ILE A 77 -1.36 -12.34 -4.79
N SER A 78 -2.51 -11.68 -4.99
CA SER A 78 -2.89 -10.45 -4.28
C SER A 78 -2.84 -10.64 -2.76
N PHE A 79 -3.40 -11.74 -2.26
CA PHE A 79 -3.35 -12.06 -0.83
C PHE A 79 -1.93 -12.34 -0.36
N GLY A 80 -1.13 -13.06 -1.14
CA GLY A 80 0.29 -13.27 -0.87
C GLY A 80 1.09 -11.97 -0.73
N LEU A 81 0.78 -10.95 -1.55
CA LEU A 81 1.41 -9.62 -1.44
C LEU A 81 1.02 -8.91 -0.14
N MET A 82 -0.24 -9.01 0.29
CA MET A 82 -0.67 -8.48 1.59
C MET A 82 0.03 -9.19 2.76
N VAL A 83 0.24 -10.51 2.67
CA VAL A 83 1.03 -11.25 3.68
C VAL A 83 2.49 -10.78 3.70
N LEU A 84 3.11 -10.57 2.54
CA LEU A 84 4.47 -10.01 2.47
C LEU A 84 4.54 -8.60 3.07
N TYR A 85 3.50 -7.78 2.88
CA TYR A 85 3.38 -6.47 3.49
C TYR A 85 3.33 -6.55 5.03
N GLU A 86 2.57 -7.50 5.58
CA GLU A 86 2.56 -7.74 7.04
C GLU A 86 3.94 -8.20 7.55
N ILE A 87 4.60 -9.10 6.80
CA ILE A 87 5.97 -9.54 7.14
C ILE A 87 6.95 -8.37 7.14
N TYR A 88 6.83 -7.46 6.16
CA TYR A 88 7.61 -6.23 6.12
C TYR A 88 7.40 -5.39 7.40
N TRP A 89 6.15 -5.24 7.85
CA TRP A 89 5.83 -4.50 9.08
C TRP A 89 6.36 -5.16 10.33
N VAL A 90 6.22 -6.48 10.46
CA VAL A 90 6.81 -7.23 11.58
C VAL A 90 8.32 -7.02 11.63
N ARG A 91 8.99 -7.03 10.46
CA ARG A 91 10.43 -6.75 10.38
C ARG A 91 10.75 -5.32 10.82
N TYR A 92 9.97 -4.34 10.39
CA TYR A 92 10.14 -2.94 10.79
C TYR A 92 9.93 -2.73 12.30
N PHE A 93 8.85 -3.25 12.89
CA PHE A 93 8.57 -3.08 14.31
C PHE A 93 9.58 -3.77 15.22
N ARG A 94 10.22 -4.84 14.73
CA ARG A 94 11.33 -5.52 15.43
C ARG A 94 12.69 -4.84 15.24
N SER A 95 12.83 -3.89 14.31
CA SER A 95 14.09 -3.17 14.11
C SER A 95 14.25 -2.01 15.09
N GLU A 96 15.37 -1.31 14.96
CA GLU A 96 15.66 -0.06 15.67
C GLU A 96 14.76 1.11 15.21
N LYS A 97 13.87 0.88 14.23
CA LYS A 97 12.91 1.85 13.68
C LYS A 97 13.62 3.08 13.11
N THR A 98 14.73 2.87 12.41
CA THR A 98 15.41 3.96 11.71
C THR A 98 14.70 4.31 10.39
N MET A 99 14.98 5.49 9.83
CA MET A 99 14.53 5.84 8.48
C MET A 99 15.04 4.86 7.41
N GLY A 100 16.24 4.29 7.62
CA GLY A 100 16.78 3.24 6.74
C GLY A 100 15.97 1.95 6.81
N ASP A 101 15.50 1.57 8.00
CA ASP A 101 14.64 0.39 8.17
C ASP A 101 13.28 0.60 7.54
N PHE A 102 12.71 1.81 7.68
CA PHE A 102 11.44 2.18 7.07
C PHE A 102 11.52 2.11 5.54
N TYR A 103 12.55 2.68 4.92
CA TYR A 103 12.69 2.62 3.46
C TYR A 103 13.46 1.39 2.93
N SER A 104 13.68 0.39 3.80
CA SER A 104 14.36 -0.85 3.41
C SER A 104 13.57 -1.62 2.37
N SER A 105 14.26 -2.23 1.42
CA SER A 105 13.63 -3.14 0.46
C SER A 105 13.26 -4.46 1.13
N LEU A 106 12.20 -5.10 0.66
CA LEU A 106 11.87 -6.49 0.98
C LEU A 106 11.89 -7.27 -0.33
N LEU A 107 12.66 -8.37 -0.38
CA LEU A 107 12.79 -9.21 -1.60
C LEU A 107 13.16 -8.42 -2.87
N GLY A 108 14.00 -7.38 -2.74
CA GLY A 108 14.41 -6.53 -3.85
C GLY A 108 13.38 -5.46 -4.26
N VAL A 109 12.16 -5.47 -3.70
CA VAL A 109 11.14 -4.45 -3.96
C VAL A 109 11.50 -3.16 -3.20
N PRO A 110 11.76 -2.03 -3.91
CA PRO A 110 12.03 -0.76 -3.26
C PRO A 110 10.77 -0.25 -2.56
N VAL A 111 10.94 0.33 -1.36
CA VAL A 111 9.82 0.85 -0.55
C VAL A 111 8.69 -0.17 -0.42
N ALA A 112 9.02 -1.35 0.11
CA ALA A 112 8.09 -2.47 0.14
C ALA A 112 6.77 -2.15 0.87
N GLY A 113 6.81 -1.30 1.90
CA GLY A 113 5.60 -0.82 2.59
C GLY A 113 4.61 -0.07 1.70
N ALA A 114 5.07 0.62 0.66
CA ALA A 114 4.21 1.35 -0.28
C ALA A 114 3.84 0.50 -1.50
N THR A 115 4.82 -0.21 -2.05
CA THR A 115 4.67 -0.92 -3.32
C THR A 115 3.81 -2.19 -3.19
N LEU A 116 3.93 -2.93 -2.08
CA LEU A 116 3.21 -4.20 -1.90
C LEU A 116 1.69 -4.01 -1.81
N PRO A 117 1.15 -3.06 -1.02
CA PRO A 117 -0.28 -2.79 -1.01
C PRO A 117 -0.82 -2.35 -2.38
N VAL A 118 -0.14 -1.42 -3.05
CA VAL A 118 -0.59 -0.92 -4.36
C VAL A 118 -0.68 -2.08 -5.37
N ALA A 119 0.33 -2.95 -5.41
CA ALA A 119 0.30 -4.14 -6.26
C ALA A 119 -0.81 -5.13 -5.86
N ALA A 120 -1.05 -5.33 -4.55
CA ALA A 120 -2.12 -6.19 -4.06
C ALA A 120 -3.51 -5.69 -4.48
N PHE A 121 -3.81 -4.41 -4.27
CA PHE A 121 -5.09 -3.80 -4.67
C PHE A 121 -5.25 -3.75 -6.20
N PHE A 122 -4.16 -3.62 -6.96
CA PHE A 122 -4.23 -3.67 -8.42
C PHE A 122 -4.62 -5.07 -8.91
N LEU A 123 -4.02 -6.13 -8.35
CA LEU A 123 -4.42 -7.51 -8.64
C LEU A 123 -5.85 -7.81 -8.17
N LEU A 124 -6.28 -7.21 -7.06
CA LEU A 124 -7.67 -7.31 -6.60
C LEU A 124 -8.65 -6.66 -7.59
N ALA A 125 -8.28 -5.51 -8.16
CA ALA A 125 -9.06 -4.85 -9.22
C ALA A 125 -9.16 -5.74 -10.47
N ILE A 126 -8.07 -6.41 -10.85
CA ILE A 126 -8.05 -7.38 -11.96
C ILE A 126 -8.97 -8.57 -11.65
N TYR A 127 -8.90 -9.12 -10.44
CA TYR A 127 -9.77 -10.22 -10.00
C TYR A 127 -11.26 -9.83 -10.07
N GLY A 128 -11.61 -8.68 -9.50
CA GLY A 128 -12.97 -8.15 -9.52
C GLY A 128 -13.40 -7.57 -10.87
N ARG A 129 -12.51 -7.54 -11.87
CA ARG A 129 -12.69 -6.90 -13.17
C ARG A 129 -13.24 -5.48 -13.04
N ASN A 130 -12.69 -4.73 -12.08
CA ASN A 130 -13.17 -3.41 -11.72
C ASN A 130 -12.20 -2.32 -12.21
N ILE A 131 -12.55 -1.67 -13.32
CA ILE A 131 -11.74 -0.61 -13.92
C ILE A 131 -11.64 0.63 -13.03
N PHE A 132 -12.66 0.95 -12.24
CA PHE A 132 -12.63 2.08 -11.32
C PHE A 132 -11.58 1.87 -10.24
N LEU A 133 -11.59 0.69 -9.59
CA LEU A 133 -10.56 0.36 -8.60
C LEU A 133 -9.17 0.33 -9.24
N ALA A 134 -9.02 -0.18 -10.46
CA ALA A 134 -7.74 -0.20 -11.14
C ALA A 134 -7.17 1.21 -11.38
N LEU A 135 -8.01 2.16 -11.83
CA LEU A 135 -7.61 3.55 -12.06
C LEU A 135 -7.21 4.25 -10.76
N GLU A 136 -8.01 4.10 -9.70
CA GLU A 136 -7.71 4.73 -8.41
C GLU A 136 -6.44 4.15 -7.77
N VAL A 137 -6.19 2.85 -7.92
CA VAL A 137 -4.94 2.23 -7.47
C VAL A 137 -3.72 2.76 -8.24
N ILE A 138 -3.87 3.07 -9.53
CA ILE A 138 -2.79 3.70 -10.32
C ILE A 138 -2.53 5.12 -9.80
N ILE A 139 -3.58 5.92 -9.57
CA ILE A 139 -3.45 7.28 -9.03
C ILE A 139 -2.77 7.25 -7.66
N LEU A 140 -3.24 6.38 -6.76
CA LEU A 140 -2.64 6.14 -5.45
C LEU A 140 -1.18 5.72 -5.58
N GLY A 141 -0.89 4.77 -6.48
CA GLY A 141 0.46 4.27 -6.71
C GLY A 141 1.43 5.35 -7.15
N VAL A 142 1.02 6.23 -8.07
CA VAL A 142 1.86 7.35 -8.54
C VAL A 142 2.15 8.34 -7.39
N GLY A 143 1.14 8.67 -6.59
CA GLY A 143 1.32 9.55 -5.42
C GLY A 143 2.19 8.92 -4.33
N HIS A 144 1.72 7.80 -3.78
CA HIS A 144 2.28 7.13 -2.61
C HIS A 144 3.71 6.60 -2.87
N ILE A 145 3.92 5.84 -3.96
CA ILE A 145 5.26 5.32 -4.28
C ILE A 145 6.20 6.47 -4.67
N GLY A 146 5.69 7.49 -5.36
CA GLY A 146 6.44 8.69 -5.73
C GLY A 146 7.03 9.41 -4.51
N ILE A 147 6.19 9.72 -3.52
CA ILE A 147 6.61 10.37 -2.27
C ILE A 147 7.64 9.52 -1.53
N HIS A 148 7.35 8.22 -1.36
CA HIS A 148 8.27 7.36 -0.64
C HIS A 148 9.63 7.18 -1.34
N LEU A 149 9.67 7.19 -2.67
CA LEU A 149 10.93 7.17 -3.42
C LEU A 149 11.70 8.49 -3.27
N MET A 150 11.02 9.63 -3.18
CA MET A 150 11.65 10.91 -2.87
C MET A 150 12.32 10.89 -1.50
N HIS A 151 11.59 10.47 -0.45
CA HIS A 151 12.15 10.34 0.89
C HIS A 151 13.33 9.36 0.95
N ARG A 152 13.22 8.21 0.26
CA ARG A 152 14.32 7.26 0.18
C ARG A 152 15.57 7.87 -0.46
N LYS A 153 15.42 8.72 -1.49
CA LYS A 153 16.54 9.45 -2.11
C LYS A 153 17.15 10.47 -1.16
N GLU A 154 16.34 11.22 -0.41
CA GLU A 154 16.83 12.19 0.58
C GLU A 154 17.61 11.52 1.71
N VAL A 155 17.10 10.41 2.25
CA VAL A 155 17.77 9.63 3.29
C VAL A 155 19.12 9.07 2.80
N ASN A 156 19.18 8.56 1.56
CA ASN A 156 20.42 8.04 0.97
C ASN A 156 21.39 9.14 0.55
N GLY A 157 20.90 10.33 0.17
CA GLY A 157 21.71 11.50 -0.16
C GLY A 157 22.40 12.09 1.07
N ASN A 158 21.69 12.20 2.20
CA ASN A 158 22.25 12.68 3.47
C ASN A 158 23.30 11.74 4.09
N ARG A 159 23.33 10.45 3.71
CA ARG A 159 24.39 9.51 4.14
C ARG A 159 25.72 9.68 3.39
N LYS A 160 25.75 10.48 2.32
CA LYS A 160 26.95 10.74 1.50
C LYS A 160 27.52 12.15 1.69
N GLY A 161 26.93 12.97 2.56
CA GLY A 161 27.37 14.32 2.89
C GLY A 161 28.20 14.36 4.16
#